data_AF-V9L8M2-F1
#
_entry.id   AF-V9L8M2-F1
#
_cell.length_a   1.000
_cell.length_b   1.000
_cell.length_c   1.000
_cell.angle_alpha   90.00
_cell.angle_beta   90.00
_cell.angle_gamma   90.00
#
_symmetry.space_group_name_H-M   'P 1'
#
loop_
_entity.id
_entity.type
_entity.pdbx_description
1 polymer ?
#
loop_
_entity_poly.entity_id
_entity_poly.type
_entity_poly.pdbx_seq_one_letter_code
_entity_poly.pdbx_strand_id
1 'polypeptide(L)'
;MELLDTVFMILRHKKRQISFLHVYHHCSMLILSDLTYHYYPWPAIAPFLAFNSIIHVFLYFYYGQSALNPIQRPAWKQRMTQMQILQFLVDLILAAWGYAFHGFCIYSLFYGFTMLSLFSNFYYKAFIKKKST
;
A
#
# COMPACT_ATOMS: atom_id res chain seq x y z
N MET A 1 2.76 10.59 -8.74
CA MET A 1 3.52 10.99 -7.52
C MET A 1 4.24 9.82 -6.86
N GLU A 2 3.69 8.59 -6.84
CA GLU A 2 4.37 7.44 -6.22
C GLU A 2 5.61 6.93 -6.95
N LEU A 3 5.71 7.15 -8.26
CA LEU A 3 6.92 6.86 -9.05
C LEU A 3 8.15 7.65 -8.57
N LEU A 4 7.96 8.82 -7.92
CA LEU A 4 9.07 9.56 -7.33
C LEU A 4 9.68 8.82 -6.15
N ASP A 5 8.92 8.01 -5.42
CA ASP A 5 9.43 7.18 -4.32
C ASP A 5 10.41 6.13 -4.85
N THR A 6 10.09 5.52 -6.01
CA THR A 6 10.99 4.60 -6.72
C THR A 6 12.25 5.32 -7.21
N VAL A 7 12.12 6.53 -7.76
CA VAL A 7 13.24 7.35 -8.25
C VAL A 7 14.16 7.79 -7.10
N PHE A 8 13.63 8.27 -5.99
CA PHE A 8 14.41 8.66 -4.81
C PHE A 8 15.06 7.44 -4.11
N MET A 9 14.42 6.27 -4.10
CA MET A 9 15.02 5.03 -3.58
C MET A 9 16.17 4.51 -4.45
N ILE A 10 16.06 4.65 -5.78
CA ILE A 10 17.12 4.34 -6.74
C ILE A 10 18.28 5.32 -6.58
N LEU A 11 18.01 6.62 -6.51
CA LEU A 11 19.01 7.69 -6.31
C LEU A 11 19.75 7.58 -4.97
N ARG A 12 19.09 7.14 -3.89
CA ARG A 12 19.72 7.00 -2.56
C ARG A 12 20.47 5.67 -2.37
N HIS A 13 20.62 4.86 -3.43
CA HIS A 13 21.33 3.58 -3.43
C HIS A 13 20.87 2.58 -2.34
N LYS A 14 19.65 2.72 -1.82
CA LYS A 14 19.08 1.82 -0.81
C LYS A 14 18.31 0.66 -1.45
N LYS A 15 19.00 -0.15 -2.26
CA LYS A 15 18.42 -1.34 -2.93
C LYS A 15 17.77 -2.35 -1.96
N ARG A 16 18.17 -2.36 -0.68
CA ARG A 16 17.58 -3.20 0.37
C ARG A 16 16.10 -2.88 0.67
N GLN A 17 15.62 -1.73 0.23
CA GLN A 17 14.29 -1.22 0.54
C GLN A 17 13.29 -1.50 -0.60
N ILE A 18 13.78 -1.90 -1.78
CA ILE A 18 12.99 -2.39 -2.93
C ILE A 18 12.68 -3.87 -2.67
N SER A 19 11.59 -4.13 -1.94
CA SER A 19 11.09 -5.49 -1.76
C SER A 19 10.22 -5.89 -2.95
N PHE A 20 10.06 -7.20 -3.17
CA PHE A 20 9.11 -7.74 -4.16
C PHE A 20 7.71 -7.13 -3.99
N LEU A 21 7.28 -6.88 -2.74
CA LEU A 21 6.00 -6.25 -2.40
C LEU A 21 5.89 -4.83 -2.97
N HIS A 22 6.96 -4.04 -2.89
CA HIS A 22 6.96 -2.66 -3.38
C HIS A 22 6.86 -2.61 -4.91
N VAL A 23 7.64 -3.44 -5.60
CA VAL A 23 7.60 -3.53 -7.07
C VAL A 23 6.26 -4.08 -7.54
N TYR A 24 5.78 -5.15 -6.91
CA TYR A 24 4.48 -5.72 -7.22
C TYR A 24 3.36 -4.69 -7.08
N HIS A 25 3.30 -3.98 -5.95
CA HIS A 25 2.30 -2.94 -5.68
C HIS A 25 2.33 -1.81 -6.70
N HIS A 26 3.48 -1.18 -6.95
CA HIS A 26 3.51 -0.03 -7.87
C HIS A 26 3.29 -0.43 -9.33
N CYS A 27 3.84 -1.56 -9.79
CA CYS A 27 3.59 -2.02 -11.16
C CYS A 27 2.11 -2.37 -11.38
N SER A 28 1.50 -3.09 -10.43
CA SER A 28 0.08 -3.46 -10.51
C SER A 28 -0.85 -2.25 -10.36
N MET A 29 -0.56 -1.30 -9.45
CA MET A 29 -1.33 -0.06 -9.32
C MET A 29 -1.34 0.75 -10.61
N LEU A 30 -0.19 0.89 -11.29
CA LEU A 30 -0.12 1.60 -12.56
C LEU A 30 -1.01 0.94 -13.62
N ILE A 31 -0.90 -0.37 -13.80
CA ILE A 31 -1.69 -1.13 -14.78
C ILE A 31 -3.18 -1.08 -14.45
N LEU A 32 -3.55 -1.28 -13.18
CA LEU A 32 -4.95 -1.25 -12.74
C LEU A 32 -5.53 0.16 -12.87
N SER A 33 -4.76 1.21 -12.57
CA SER A 33 -5.23 2.59 -12.74
C SER A 33 -5.49 2.95 -14.20
N ASP A 34 -4.65 2.48 -15.12
CA ASP A 34 -4.81 2.69 -16.55
C ASP A 34 -6.03 1.94 -17.10
N LEU A 35 -6.21 0.68 -16.71
CA LEU A 35 -7.40 -0.10 -17.06
C LEU A 35 -8.67 0.55 -16.48
N THR A 36 -8.64 0.99 -15.22
CA THR A 36 -9.84 1.54 -14.59
C THR A 36 -10.21 2.90 -15.17
N TYR A 37 -9.21 3.70 -15.60
CA TYR A 37 -9.43 4.97 -16.29
C TYR A 37 -10.14 4.79 -17.65
N HIS A 38 -9.79 3.75 -18.41
CA HIS A 38 -10.37 3.51 -19.73
C HIS A 38 -11.75 2.82 -19.69
N TYR A 39 -11.98 1.94 -18.71
CA TYR A 39 -13.15 1.05 -18.69
C TYR A 39 -14.21 1.40 -17.66
N TYR A 40 -13.91 2.21 -16.65
CA TYR A 40 -14.81 2.45 -15.52
C TYR A 40 -14.97 3.94 -15.18
N PRO A 41 -16.16 4.34 -14.67
CA PRO A 41 -16.40 5.72 -14.30
C PRO A 41 -15.57 6.14 -13.07
N TRP A 42 -14.90 7.29 -13.19
CA TRP A 42 -14.05 7.93 -12.18
C TRP A 42 -14.60 7.99 -10.74
N PRO A 43 -15.92 8.22 -10.49
CA PRO A 43 -16.47 8.32 -9.14
C PRO A 43 -16.27 7.08 -8.27
N ALA A 44 -16.17 5.89 -8.88
CA ALA A 44 -15.99 4.65 -8.15
C ALA A 44 -14.57 4.49 -7.57
N ILE A 45 -13.57 5.16 -8.15
CA ILE A 45 -12.15 5.05 -7.76
C ILE A 45 -11.78 6.08 -6.68
N ALA A 46 -12.49 7.21 -6.65
CA ALA A 46 -12.25 8.32 -5.73
C ALA A 46 -12.08 7.92 -4.24
N PRO A 47 -12.94 7.07 -3.64
CA PRO A 47 -12.77 6.68 -2.24
C PRO A 47 -11.49 5.88 -1.98
N PHE A 48 -11.12 4.96 -2.88
CA PHE A 48 -9.87 4.19 -2.77
C PHE A 48 -8.63 5.10 -2.79
N LEU A 49 -8.63 6.08 -3.71
CA LEU A 49 -7.53 7.03 -3.82
C LEU A 49 -7.44 7.96 -2.59
N ALA A 50 -8.58 8.35 -2.03
CA ALA A 50 -8.64 9.17 -0.82
C ALA A 50 -8.04 8.43 0.39
N PHE A 51 -8.46 7.18 0.65
CA PHE A 51 -7.91 6.38 1.74
C PHE A 51 -6.42 6.11 1.57
N ASN A 52 -5.99 5.72 0.37
CA ASN A 52 -4.59 5.51 0.07
C ASN A 52 -3.74 6.77 0.32
N SER A 53 -4.22 7.93 -0.14
CA SER A 53 -3.54 9.22 0.06
C SER A 53 -3.37 9.55 1.55
N ILE A 54 -4.41 9.36 2.37
CA ILE A 54 -4.35 9.59 3.82
C ILE A 54 -3.28 8.71 4.47
N ILE A 55 -3.26 7.42 4.16
CA ILE A 55 -2.25 6.49 4.68
C ILE A 55 -0.85 6.88 4.21
N HIS A 56 -0.71 7.33 2.96
CA HIS A 56 0.57 7.79 2.43
C HIS A 56 1.06 9.08 3.07
N VAL A 57 0.19 10.01 3.49
CA VAL A 57 0.62 11.15 4.32
C VAL A 57 1.32 10.66 5.60
N PHE A 58 0.75 9.68 6.29
CA PHE A 58 1.38 9.10 7.50
C PHE A 58 2.67 8.32 7.18
N LEU A 59 2.71 7.60 6.06
CA LEU A 59 3.92 6.87 5.61
C LEU A 59 5.08 7.85 5.32
N TYR A 60 4.81 8.92 4.58
CA TYR A 60 5.81 9.94 4.28
C TYR A 60 6.26 10.70 5.52
N PHE A 61 5.34 10.97 6.45
CA PHE A 61 5.68 11.53 7.74
C PHE A 61 6.65 10.64 8.52
N TYR A 62 6.40 9.32 8.56
CA TYR A 62 7.31 8.34 9.17
C TYR A 62 8.70 8.35 8.50
N TYR A 63 8.75 8.40 7.17
CA TYR A 63 10.02 8.44 6.44
C TYR A 63 10.78 9.75 6.67
N GLY A 64 10.08 10.88 6.74
CA GLY A 64 10.66 12.18 7.11
C GLY A 64 11.30 12.14 8.50
N GLN A 65 10.59 11.64 9.50
CA GLN A 65 11.14 11.47 10.85
C GLN A 65 12.34 10.53 10.89
N SER A 66 12.26 9.41 10.17
CA SER A 66 13.36 8.43 10.08
C SER A 66 14.60 8.97 9.35
N ALA A 67 14.42 9.97 8.47
CA ALA A 67 15.51 10.64 7.77
C ALA A 67 16.18 11.71 8.64
N LEU A 68 15.42 12.42 9.47
CA LEU A 68 15.94 13.43 10.41
C LEU A 68 16.73 12.80 11.57
N ASN A 69 16.25 11.68 12.12
CA ASN A 69 16.90 11.01 13.24
C ASN A 69 17.26 9.56 12.91
N PRO A 70 18.38 9.30 12.21
CA PRO A 70 18.78 7.95 11.81
C PRO A 70 19.15 7.03 12.99
N ILE A 71 19.49 7.59 14.16
CA ILE A 71 19.88 6.86 15.38
C ILE A 71 18.65 6.34 16.14
N GLN A 72 17.55 7.09 16.16
CA GLN A 72 16.29 6.71 16.80
C GLN A 72 15.19 6.52 15.77
N ARG A 73 15.04 5.28 15.28
CA ARG A 73 13.92 4.96 14.39
C ARG A 73 12.60 5.05 15.18
N PRO A 74 11.54 5.63 14.61
CA PRO A 74 10.29 5.81 15.33
C PRO A 74 9.68 4.47 15.74
N ALA A 75 9.31 4.33 17.01
CA ALA A 75 8.72 3.09 17.57
C ALA A 75 7.36 2.73 16.93
N TRP A 76 6.72 3.68 16.24
CA TRP A 76 5.39 3.53 15.66
C TRP A 76 5.37 2.85 14.28
N LYS A 77 6.51 2.30 13.81
CA LYS A 77 6.60 1.51 12.57
C LYS A 77 5.56 0.37 12.50
N GLN A 78 5.34 -0.32 13.63
CA GLN A 78 4.36 -1.42 13.70
C GLN A 78 2.93 -0.90 13.51
N ARG A 79 2.58 0.22 14.15
CA ARG A 79 1.26 0.86 14.02
C ARG A 79 1.01 1.33 12.59
N MET A 80 2.03 1.87 11.93
CA MET A 80 1.96 2.23 10.50
C MET A 80 1.61 1.03 9.62
N THR A 81 2.26 -0.12 9.85
CA THR A 81 1.98 -1.34 9.08
C THR A 81 0.56 -1.86 9.35
N GLN A 82 0.06 -1.72 10.59
CA GLN A 82 -1.33 -2.06 10.94
C GLN A 82 -2.34 -1.15 10.24
N MET A 83 -2.07 0.16 10.15
CA MET A 83 -2.92 1.11 9.42
C MET A 83 -3.00 0.78 7.93
N GLN A 84 -1.89 0.37 7.30
CA GLN A 84 -1.88 -0.09 5.90
C GLN A 84 -2.73 -1.35 5.70
N ILE A 85 -2.61 -2.35 6.59
CA ILE A 85 -3.44 -3.55 6.55
C ILE A 85 -4.93 -3.22 6.71
N LEU A 86 -5.26 -2.31 7.63
CA LEU A 86 -6.63 -1.86 7.83
C LEU A 86 -7.21 -1.16 6.60
N GLN A 87 -6.41 -0.32 5.93
CA GLN A 87 -6.82 0.33 4.67
C GLN A 87 -7.12 -0.72 3.58
N PHE A 88 -6.28 -1.73 3.39
CA PHE A 88 -6.58 -2.80 2.42
C PHE A 88 -7.84 -3.59 2.75
N LEU A 89 -8.17 -3.77 4.03
CA LEU A 89 -9.43 -4.41 4.46
C LEU A 89 -10.65 -3.56 4.12
N VAL A 90 -10.59 -2.25 4.42
CA VAL A 90 -11.67 -1.31 4.10
C VAL A 90 -11.89 -1.23 2.58
N ASP A 91 -10.81 -1.13 1.81
CA ASP A 91 -10.87 -1.12 0.35
C ASP A 91 -11.45 -2.43 -0.20
N LEU A 92 -11.08 -3.58 0.37
CA LEU A 92 -11.64 -4.87 -0.07
C LEU A 92 -13.16 -4.94 0.16
N ILE A 93 -13.65 -4.44 1.29
CA ILE A 93 -15.09 -4.38 1.59
C ILE A 93 -15.80 -3.45 0.61
N LEU A 94 -15.23 -2.28 0.34
CA LEU A 94 -15.79 -1.31 -0.60
C LEU A 94 -15.82 -1.87 -2.03
N ALA A 95 -14.77 -2.58 -2.45
CA ALA A 95 -14.70 -3.25 -3.74
C ALA A 95 -15.74 -4.38 -3.84
N ALA A 96 -15.95 -5.15 -2.77
CA ALA A 96 -16.95 -6.21 -2.72
C ALA A 96 -18.38 -5.66 -2.82
N TRP A 97 -18.64 -4.54 -2.13
CA TRP A 97 -19.90 -3.81 -2.25
C TRP A 97 -20.11 -3.27 -3.67
N GLY A 98 -19.09 -2.66 -4.27
CA GLY A 98 -19.13 -2.19 -5.66
C GLY A 98 -19.43 -3.31 -6.65
N TYR A 99 -18.79 -4.48 -6.49
CA TYR A 99 -19.05 -5.66 -7.30
C TYR A 99 -20.50 -6.16 -7.14
N ALA A 100 -20.99 -6.29 -5.91
CA ALA A 100 -22.32 -6.84 -5.64
C ALA A 100 -23.48 -5.99 -6.19
N PHE A 101 -23.37 -4.66 -6.13
CA PHE A 101 -24.46 -3.76 -6.50
C PHE A 101 -24.34 -3.18 -7.92
N HIS A 102 -23.12 -3.08 -8.48
CA HIS A 102 -22.87 -2.40 -9.75
C HIS A 102 -22.07 -3.26 -10.75
N GLY A 103 -21.78 -4.53 -10.43
CA GLY A 103 -21.00 -5.42 -11.30
C GLY A 103 -19.54 -4.96 -11.48
N PHE A 104 -19.02 -4.16 -10.56
CA PHE A 104 -17.75 -3.46 -10.71
C PHE A 104 -16.52 -4.39 -10.61
N CYS A 105 -15.60 -4.25 -11.57
CA CYS A 105 -14.23 -4.78 -11.68
C CYS A 105 -13.76 -5.85 -10.66
N ILE A 106 -13.90 -7.14 -11.00
CA ILE A 106 -13.39 -8.29 -10.23
C ILE A 106 -11.87 -8.24 -9.99
N TYR A 107 -11.13 -7.57 -10.87
CA TYR A 107 -9.69 -7.40 -10.76
C TYR A 107 -9.28 -6.63 -9.50
N SER A 108 -10.11 -5.69 -9.04
CA SER A 108 -9.84 -4.92 -7.81
C SER A 108 -9.95 -5.78 -6.56
N LEU A 109 -10.84 -6.78 -6.56
CA LEU A 109 -10.98 -7.75 -5.47
C LEU A 109 -9.77 -8.69 -5.40
N PHE A 110 -9.36 -9.22 -6.55
CA PHE A 110 -8.18 -10.07 -6.64
C PHE A 110 -6.93 -9.30 -6.16
N TYR A 111 -6.79 -8.05 -6.60
CA TYR A 111 -5.72 -7.18 -6.17
C TYR A 111 -5.73 -6.93 -4.65
N GLY A 112 -6.88 -6.54 -4.08
CA GLY A 112 -7.02 -6.34 -2.64
C GLY A 112 -6.62 -7.56 -1.82
N PHE A 113 -7.03 -8.77 -2.25
CA PHE A 113 -6.66 -10.03 -1.61
C PHE A 113 -5.15 -10.30 -1.65
N THR A 114 -4.52 -10.08 -2.80
CA THR A 114 -3.06 -10.29 -2.94
C THR A 114 -2.27 -9.32 -2.06
N MET A 115 -2.67 -8.05 -2.03
CA MET A 115 -2.02 -7.01 -1.21
C MET A 115 -2.18 -7.27 0.28
N LEU A 116 -3.39 -7.60 0.73
CA LEU A 116 -3.66 -7.97 2.12
C LEU A 116 -2.80 -9.17 2.56
N SER A 117 -2.70 -10.19 1.70
CA SER A 117 -1.91 -11.40 1.98
C SER A 117 -0.41 -11.08 2.10
N LEU A 118 0.12 -10.29 1.17
CA LEU A 118 1.54 -9.93 1.18
C LEU A 118 1.90 -9.03 2.36
N PHE A 119 1.06 -8.04 2.70
CA PHE A 119 1.27 -7.18 3.87
C PHE A 119 1.15 -7.95 5.19
N SER A 120 0.20 -8.89 5.28
CA SER A 120 0.06 -9.76 6.46
C SER A 120 1.27 -10.66 6.64
N ASN A 121 1.79 -11.25 5.55
CA ASN A 121 3.02 -12.05 5.57
C ASN A 121 4.24 -11.21 5.99
N PHE A 122 4.36 -9.98 5.46
CA PHE A 122 5.39 -9.04 5.87
C PHE A 122 5.28 -8.71 7.37
N TYR A 123 4.08 -8.40 7.86
CA TYR A 123 3.84 -8.08 9.27
C TYR A 123 4.22 -9.25 10.19
N TYR A 124 3.80 -10.47 9.82
CA TYR A 124 4.14 -11.69 10.56
C TYR A 124 5.65 -11.90 10.64
N LYS A 125 6.36 -11.83 9.50
CA LYS A 125 7.83 -12.01 9.46
C LYS A 125 8.58 -10.90 10.20
N ALA A 126 8.14 -9.65 10.06
CA ALA A 126 8.86 -8.49 10.58
C ALA A 126 8.66 -8.25 12.09
N PHE A 127 7.46 -8.54 12.62
CA PHE A 127 7.08 -8.18 13.99
C PHE A 127 6.74 -9.38 14.87
N ILE A 128 6.05 -10.40 14.35
CA ILE A 128 5.64 -11.55 15.17
C ILE A 128 6.79 -12.55 15.31
N LYS A 129 7.32 -13.06 14.19
CA LYS A 129 8.40 -14.06 14.18
C LYS A 129 9.67 -13.52 14.85
N LYS A 130 10.01 -12.25 14.62
CA LYS A 130 11.18 -11.61 15.21
C LYS A 130 11.05 -11.35 16.72
N LYS A 131 9.84 -11.22 17.26
CA LYS A 131 9.62 -11.04 18.70
C LYS A 131 9.67 -12.38 19.46
N SER A 132 9.55 -13.50 18.75
CA SER A 132 9.63 -14.87 19.27
C SER A 132 11.06 -15.43 19.30
N THR A 133 12.06 -14.68 18.81
CA THR A 133 13.49 -15.03 18.84
C THR A 133 14.23 -14.00 19.66
#